data_AF-A0A7V0SE56-F1
#
_entry.id   AF-A0A7V0SE56-F1
#
_cell.length_a   1.000
_cell.length_b   1.000
_cell.length_c   1.000
_cell.angle_alpha   90.00
_cell.angle_beta   90.00
_cell.angle_gamma   90.00
#
_symmetry.space_group_name_H-M   'P 1'
#
loop_
_entity.id
_entity.type
_entity.pdbx_description
1 polymer ?
#
loop_
_entity_poly.entity_id
_entity_poly.type
_entity_poly.pdbx_seq_one_letter_code
_entity_poly.pdbx_strand_id
1 'polypeptide(L)'
;MHGNTGKIAWIDLARREVEIIALPVEVYRRFIGGSGLAAKLFWDRTDFTAGPLTPEALLIFMNGPLAGARLSGASRMSAAVRSPLTGAYADSSCGGYFPPALRHAGFDGLAITGKAAAPSLLRIAGGSIAIEEGCRRYAPSRGGLSRRPPWPRRWWRRR
;
A
#
# COMPACT_ATOMS: atom_id res chain seq x y z
N MET A 1 1.69 -14.78 -15.49
CA MET A 1 1.11 -15.09 -14.16
C MET A 1 -0.32 -14.58 -14.16
N HIS A 2 -1.31 -15.41 -13.80
CA HIS A 2 -2.71 -14.96 -13.71
C HIS A 2 -3.01 -14.59 -12.25
N GLY A 3 -3.78 -13.54 -12.04
CA GLY A 3 -4.16 -13.13 -10.68
C GLY A 3 -3.19 -12.19 -9.98
N ASN A 4 -1.91 -12.08 -10.32
CA ASN A 4 -1.00 -11.01 -9.85
C ASN A 4 -0.44 -10.21 -11.04
N THR A 5 -0.13 -8.93 -10.83
CA THR A 5 0.51 -8.05 -11.82
C THR A 5 2.02 -8.29 -11.93
N GLY A 6 2.64 -8.80 -10.86
CA GLY A 6 4.08 -8.98 -10.77
C GLY A 6 4.85 -7.70 -10.42
N LYS A 7 4.15 -6.61 -10.09
CA LYS A 7 4.76 -5.29 -9.84
C LYS A 7 4.42 -4.80 -8.43
N ILE A 8 5.44 -4.48 -7.66
CA ILE A 8 5.31 -3.87 -6.34
C ILE A 8 6.03 -2.53 -6.39
N ALA A 9 5.38 -1.47 -5.92
CA ALA A 9 6.02 -0.17 -5.82
C ALA A 9 6.75 -0.05 -4.47
N TRP A 10 8.07 0.06 -4.53
CA TRP A 10 8.92 0.40 -3.40
C TRP A 10 9.10 1.91 -3.32
N ILE A 11 8.74 2.50 -2.20
CA ILE A 11 8.59 3.95 -2.03
C ILE A 11 9.45 4.40 -0.85
N ASP A 12 10.44 5.23 -1.13
CA ASP A 12 11.23 5.91 -0.10
C ASP A 12 10.72 7.33 0.06
N LEU A 13 10.08 7.62 1.19
CA LEU A 13 9.52 8.93 1.49
C LEU A 13 10.58 9.99 1.86
N ALA A 14 11.75 9.57 2.34
CA ALA A 14 12.83 10.48 2.68
C ALA A 14 13.51 11.00 1.41
N ARG A 15 13.78 10.09 0.46
CA ARG A 15 14.39 10.41 -0.85
C ARG A 15 13.38 10.85 -1.90
N ARG A 16 12.09 10.64 -1.63
CA ARG A 16 10.97 10.84 -2.58
C ARG A 16 11.13 10.02 -3.86
N GLU A 17 11.62 8.80 -3.73
CA GLU A 17 11.88 7.89 -4.85
C GLU A 17 10.81 6.80 -4.90
N VAL A 18 10.45 6.39 -6.12
CA VAL A 18 9.57 5.25 -6.36
C VAL A 18 10.27 4.31 -7.33
N GLU A 19 10.53 3.09 -6.86
CA GLU A 19 11.09 2.00 -7.66
C GLU A 19 10.01 0.93 -7.86
N ILE A 20 9.92 0.36 -9.06
CA ILE A 20 9.03 -0.77 -9.30
C ILE A 20 9.85 -2.05 -9.27
N ILE A 21 9.63 -2.87 -8.25
CA ILE A 21 10.29 -4.15 -8.11
C ILE A 21 9.39 -5.28 -8.62
N ALA A 22 10.03 -6.32 -9.14
CA ALA A 22 9.39 -7.58 -9.50
C ALA A 22 10.03 -8.71 -8.69
N LEU A 23 9.22 -9.64 -8.21
CA LEU A 23 9.70 -10.83 -7.51
C LEU A 23 9.68 -12.03 -8.46
N PRO A 24 10.56 -13.04 -8.23
CA PRO A 24 10.51 -14.29 -8.98
C PRO A 24 9.13 -14.96 -8.91
N VAL A 25 8.73 -15.63 -10.00
CA VAL A 25 7.41 -16.27 -10.12
C VAL A 25 7.20 -17.32 -9.02
N GLU A 26 8.26 -17.97 -8.56
CA GLU A 26 8.29 -18.97 -7.50
C GLU A 26 7.86 -18.39 -6.16
N VAL A 27 8.24 -17.14 -5.88
CA VAL A 27 7.83 -16.42 -4.66
C VAL A 27 6.33 -16.21 -4.69
N TYR A 28 5.78 -15.74 -5.81
CA TYR A 28 4.33 -15.60 -5.97
C TYR A 28 3.59 -16.93 -5.90
N ARG A 29 4.15 -18.03 -6.42
CA ARG A 29 3.55 -19.37 -6.30
C ARG A 29 3.52 -19.88 -4.87
N ARG A 30 4.58 -19.61 -4.10
CA ARG A 30 4.71 -20.07 -2.71
C ARG A 30 3.87 -19.22 -1.75
N PHE A 31 3.82 -17.90 -1.94
CA PHE A 31 3.22 -16.96 -1.01
C PHE A 31 1.89 -16.35 -1.49
N ILE A 32 1.48 -16.64 -2.72
CA ILE A 32 0.17 -16.35 -3.35
C ILE A 32 -0.10 -14.86 -3.60
N GLY A 33 0.13 -13.99 -2.61
CA GLY A 33 -0.22 -12.57 -2.58
C GLY A 33 -0.69 -12.18 -1.18
N GLY A 34 -1.23 -10.97 -1.04
CA GLY A 34 -1.85 -10.50 0.20
C GLY A 34 -0.91 -10.62 1.40
N SER A 35 -1.44 -11.17 2.51
CA SER A 35 -0.71 -11.31 3.78
C SER A 35 0.51 -12.22 3.69
N GLY A 36 0.45 -13.30 2.91
CA GLY A 36 1.58 -14.23 2.74
C GLY A 36 2.75 -13.57 2.02
N LEU A 37 2.48 -12.83 0.94
CA LEU A 37 3.51 -12.11 0.21
C LEU A 37 4.03 -10.90 1.00
N ALA A 38 3.16 -10.21 1.74
CA ALA A 38 3.56 -9.14 2.65
C ALA A 38 4.49 -9.66 3.76
N ALA A 39 4.16 -10.79 4.38
CA ALA A 39 5.00 -11.43 5.40
C ALA A 39 6.37 -11.84 4.85
N LYS A 40 6.43 -12.39 3.63
CA LYS A 40 7.69 -12.75 2.98
C LYS A 40 8.56 -11.52 2.72
N LEU A 41 7.98 -10.47 2.15
CA LEU A 41 8.70 -9.21 1.90
C LEU A 41 9.17 -8.55 3.19
N PHE A 42 8.32 -8.54 4.21
CA PHE A 42 8.68 -8.02 5.52
C PHE A 42 9.86 -8.78 6.10
N TRP A 43 9.80 -10.11 6.13
CA TRP A 43 10.88 -10.95 6.64
C TRP A 43 12.21 -10.73 5.91
N ASP A 44 12.17 -10.58 4.58
CA ASP A 44 13.37 -10.43 3.76
C ASP A 44 14.01 -9.04 3.82
N ARG A 45 13.21 -8.00 4.04
CA ARG A 45 13.62 -6.61 3.79
C ARG A 45 13.52 -5.70 5.00
N THR A 46 12.85 -6.12 6.07
CA THR A 46 12.77 -5.29 7.28
C THR A 46 14.13 -5.23 7.98
N ASP A 47 14.44 -4.08 8.55
CA ASP A 47 15.47 -3.98 9.57
C ASP A 47 14.84 -4.37 10.93
N PHE A 48 15.24 -5.51 11.49
CA PHE A 48 14.74 -5.98 12.79
C PHE A 48 15.33 -5.19 13.98
N THR A 49 16.41 -4.44 13.76
CA THR A 49 17.01 -3.56 14.78
C THR A 49 16.29 -2.21 14.87
N ALA A 50 15.63 -1.79 13.79
CA ALA A 50 14.85 -0.56 13.73
C ALA A 50 13.58 -0.61 14.60
N GLY A 51 13.24 0.54 15.20
CA GLY A 51 12.01 0.70 15.95
C GLY A 51 10.77 0.79 15.03
N PRO A 52 9.57 0.40 15.50
CA PRO A 52 8.36 0.34 14.67
C PRO A 52 7.84 1.71 14.19
N LEU A 53 8.34 2.82 14.74
CA LEU A 53 7.96 4.19 14.38
C LEU A 53 9.14 5.02 13.86
N THR A 54 10.28 4.38 13.55
CA THR A 54 11.44 5.06 12.97
C THR A 54 11.30 5.14 11.44
N PRO A 55 12.06 6.01 10.76
CA PRO A 55 12.04 6.11 9.29
C PRO A 55 12.39 4.80 8.57
N GLU A 56 13.13 3.89 9.21
CA GLU A 56 13.54 2.61 8.64
C GLU A 56 12.41 1.56 8.72
N ALA A 57 11.33 1.84 9.46
CA ALA A 57 10.19 0.96 9.57
C ALA A 57 9.52 0.73 8.21
N LEU A 58 9.28 -0.53 7.88
CA LEU A 58 8.66 -0.96 6.64
C LEU A 58 7.14 -1.10 6.80
N LEU A 59 6.39 -0.34 5.99
CA LEU A 59 4.94 -0.44 5.85
C LEU A 59 4.57 -1.04 4.50
N ILE A 60 3.88 -2.18 4.51
CA ILE A 60 3.50 -2.90 3.29
C ILE A 60 1.99 -2.92 3.15
N PHE A 61 1.52 -2.56 1.96
CA PHE A 61 0.16 -2.70 1.50
C PHE A 61 0.15 -3.70 0.34
N MET A 62 -0.46 -4.87 0.51
CA MET A 62 -0.38 -5.95 -0.47
C MET A 62 -1.75 -6.52 -0.81
N ASN A 63 -2.10 -6.50 -2.09
CA ASN A 63 -3.32 -7.12 -2.60
C ASN A 63 -3.20 -8.64 -2.62
N GLY A 64 -4.30 -9.32 -2.31
CA GLY A 64 -4.46 -10.72 -2.70
C GLY A 64 -4.66 -10.86 -4.21
N PRO A 65 -4.39 -12.04 -4.79
CA PRO A 65 -4.47 -12.25 -6.24
C PRO A 65 -5.89 -12.11 -6.82
N LEU A 66 -6.91 -12.17 -5.96
CA LEU A 66 -8.30 -11.98 -6.37
C LEU A 66 -8.76 -10.52 -6.28
N ALA A 67 -7.97 -9.61 -5.71
CA ALA A 67 -8.37 -8.21 -5.58
C ALA A 67 -8.63 -7.60 -6.98
N GLY A 68 -9.87 -7.16 -7.21
CA GLY A 68 -10.30 -6.61 -8.51
C GLY A 68 -10.83 -7.65 -9.51
N ALA A 69 -10.87 -8.93 -9.16
CA ALA A 69 -11.60 -9.92 -9.94
C ALA A 69 -13.12 -9.63 -9.94
N ARG A 70 -13.83 -10.08 -10.97
CA ARG A 70 -15.30 -9.99 -11.07
C ARG A 70 -15.99 -11.03 -10.17
N LEU A 71 -15.63 -11.04 -8.90
CA LEU A 71 -16.16 -11.92 -7.87
C LEU A 71 -16.66 -11.07 -6.69
N SER A 72 -17.81 -11.43 -6.15
CA SER A 72 -18.36 -10.75 -4.98
C SER A 72 -17.38 -10.78 -3.81
N GLY A 73 -17.13 -9.63 -3.19
CA GLY A 73 -16.21 -9.50 -2.06
C GLY A 73 -14.71 -9.56 -2.41
N ALA A 74 -14.33 -9.66 -3.68
CA ALA A 74 -12.93 -9.77 -4.11
C ALA A 74 -12.20 -8.41 -4.12
N SER A 75 -12.08 -7.82 -2.94
CA SER A 75 -11.59 -6.45 -2.75
C SER A 75 -10.73 -6.29 -1.49
N ARG A 76 -10.00 -7.34 -1.10
CA ARG A 76 -9.18 -7.36 0.11
C ARG A 76 -7.70 -7.13 -0.17
N MET A 77 -7.04 -6.46 0.77
CA MET A 77 -5.60 -6.30 0.86
C MET A 77 -5.14 -6.52 2.31
N SER A 78 -3.85 -6.72 2.48
CA SER A 78 -3.16 -6.77 3.77
C SER A 78 -2.38 -5.47 3.96
N ALA A 79 -2.38 -4.95 5.18
CA ALA A 79 -1.52 -3.88 5.65
C ALA A 79 -0.60 -4.47 6.73
N ALA A 80 0.67 -4.64 6.42
CA ALA A 80 1.65 -5.33 7.25
C ALA A 80 2.76 -4.40 7.72
N VAL A 81 3.13 -4.52 9.00
CA VAL A 81 4.12 -3.68 9.69
C VAL A 81 4.76 -4.43 10.86
N ARG A 82 5.84 -3.86 11.43
CA ARG A 82 6.15 -4.08 12.85
C ARG A 82 5.19 -3.26 13.70
N SER A 83 4.42 -3.91 14.56
CA SER A 83 3.45 -3.24 15.41
C SER A 83 4.14 -2.35 16.45
N PRO A 84 3.76 -1.07 16.58
CA PRO A 84 4.23 -0.23 17.67
C PRO A 84 3.63 -0.62 19.03
N LEU A 85 2.50 -1.33 19.03
CA LEU A 85 1.84 -1.79 20.26
C LEU A 85 2.50 -3.06 20.82
N THR A 86 2.84 -4.01 19.95
CA THR A 86 3.31 -5.34 20.38
C THR A 86 4.78 -5.60 20.07
N GLY A 87 5.43 -4.77 19.24
CA GLY A 87 6.81 -4.97 18.79
C GLY A 87 7.01 -6.11 17.80
N ALA A 88 5.97 -6.90 17.49
CA ALA A 88 5.99 -8.06 16.60
C ALA A 88 5.47 -7.73 15.19
N TYR A 89 5.58 -8.68 14.27
CA TYR A 89 4.87 -8.61 12.98
C TYR A 89 3.36 -8.51 13.21
N ALA A 90 2.73 -7.57 12.52
CA ALA A 90 1.28 -7.41 12.51
C ALA A 90 0.78 -7.26 11.08
N ASP A 91 -0.39 -7.83 10.84
CA ASP A 91 -1.13 -7.72 9.60
C ASP A 91 -2.58 -7.30 9.91
N SER A 92 -3.10 -6.37 9.12
CA SER A 92 -4.48 -5.92 9.17
C SER A 92 -5.12 -6.04 7.80
N SER A 93 -6.28 -6.67 7.74
CA SER A 93 -6.98 -6.87 6.47
C SER A 93 -7.89 -5.68 6.15
N CYS A 94 -7.59 -4.99 5.04
CA CYS A 94 -8.36 -3.85 4.55
C CYS A 94 -9.21 -4.24 3.33
N GLY A 95 -10.30 -3.52 3.10
CA GLY A 95 -11.20 -3.77 1.97
C GLY A 95 -11.70 -2.49 1.29
N GLY A 96 -12.73 -2.61 0.47
CA GLY A 96 -13.38 -1.47 -0.18
C GLY A 96 -12.89 -1.26 -1.61
N TYR A 97 -12.80 0.00 -2.05
CA TYR A 97 -12.50 0.30 -3.46
C TYR A 97 -11.01 0.44 -3.77
N PHE A 98 -10.16 0.61 -2.75
CA PHE A 98 -8.73 0.82 -2.96
C PHE A 98 -7.98 -0.41 -3.50
N PRO A 99 -8.17 -1.64 -2.97
CA PRO A 99 -7.44 -2.81 -3.47
C PRO A 99 -7.68 -3.08 -4.96
N PRO A 100 -8.95 -3.09 -5.46
CA PRO A 100 -9.20 -3.17 -6.89
C PRO A 100 -8.61 -2.00 -7.68
N ALA A 101 -8.67 -0.77 -7.19
CA ALA A 101 -8.13 0.39 -7.89
C ALA A 101 -6.61 0.30 -8.05
N LEU A 102 -5.90 -0.10 -6.99
CA LEU A 102 -4.44 -0.35 -7.02
C LEU A 102 -4.10 -1.44 -8.04
N ARG A 103 -4.90 -2.49 -8.08
CA ARG A 103 -4.75 -3.55 -9.07
C ARG A 103 -4.94 -3.04 -10.50
N HIS A 104 -6.00 -2.28 -10.77
CA HIS A 104 -6.23 -1.70 -12.09
C HIS A 104 -5.17 -0.68 -12.48
N ALA A 105 -4.51 -0.04 -11.51
CA ALA A 105 -3.33 0.78 -11.75
C ALA A 105 -2.07 -0.04 -12.07
N GLY A 106 -2.13 -1.38 -12.04
CA GLY A 106 -1.03 -2.25 -12.47
C GLY A 106 -0.06 -2.66 -11.37
N PHE A 107 -0.46 -2.54 -10.10
CA PHE A 107 0.37 -2.90 -8.95
C PHE A 107 -0.30 -3.96 -8.07
N ASP A 108 0.51 -4.87 -7.52
CA ASP A 108 0.10 -5.82 -6.49
C ASP A 108 0.19 -5.21 -5.10
N GLY A 109 1.09 -4.27 -4.88
CA GLY A 109 1.27 -3.67 -3.58
C GLY A 109 2.19 -2.47 -3.57
N LEU A 110 2.24 -1.83 -2.41
CA LEU A 110 3.11 -0.71 -2.07
C LEU A 110 3.94 -1.13 -0.86
N ALA A 111 5.24 -0.91 -0.90
CA ALA A 111 6.16 -1.04 0.22
C ALA A 111 6.74 0.34 0.49
N ILE A 112 6.57 0.85 1.70
CA ILE A 112 6.86 2.25 2.05
C ILE A 112 7.88 2.26 3.18
N THR A 113 8.95 3.01 2.98
CA THR A 113 10.00 3.31 3.95
C THR A 113 10.28 4.81 3.98
N GLY A 114 11.12 5.23 4.92
CA GLY A 114 11.51 6.62 5.09
C GLY A 114 10.44 7.46 5.78
N LYS A 115 10.76 8.74 5.96
CA LYS A 115 9.86 9.74 6.54
C LYS A 115 9.87 10.98 5.68
N ALA A 116 8.71 11.37 5.17
CA ALA A 116 8.57 12.61 4.41
C ALA A 116 8.84 13.83 5.30
N ALA A 117 9.50 14.85 4.75
CA ALA A 117 9.81 16.10 5.46
C ALA A 117 8.56 16.90 5.87
N ALA A 118 7.45 16.73 5.14
CA ALA A 118 6.15 17.33 5.39
C ALA A 118 5.03 16.33 5.07
N PRO A 119 3.79 16.54 5.58
CA PRO A 119 2.64 15.74 5.17
C PRO A 119 2.57 15.63 3.64
N SER A 120 2.44 14.41 3.13
CA SER A 120 2.53 14.11 1.70
C SER A 120 1.43 13.13 1.28
N LEU A 121 1.07 13.16 0.00
CA LEU A 121 0.08 12.27 -0.62
C LEU A 121 0.79 11.35 -1.63
N LEU A 122 0.46 10.07 -1.61
CA LEU A 122 0.79 9.15 -2.70
C LEU A 122 -0.36 9.14 -3.71
N ARG A 123 -0.13 9.72 -4.90
CA ARG A 123 -1.09 9.68 -6.01
C ARG A 123 -0.75 8.52 -6.94
N ILE A 124 -1.71 7.63 -7.15
CA ILE A 124 -1.59 6.47 -8.04
C ILE A 124 -2.57 6.67 -9.19
N ALA A 125 -2.07 6.86 -10.41
CA ALA A 125 -2.92 6.99 -11.59
C ALA A 125 -2.21 6.52 -12.86
N GLY A 126 -2.93 5.78 -13.71
CA GLY A 126 -2.46 5.39 -15.04
C GLY A 126 -1.13 4.62 -15.04
N GLY A 127 -0.89 3.75 -14.06
CA GLY A 127 0.38 3.00 -13.97
C GLY A 127 1.55 3.78 -13.38
N SER A 128 1.32 5.01 -12.92
CA SER A 128 2.35 5.84 -12.29
C SER A 128 2.00 6.15 -10.83
N ILE A 129 3.03 6.38 -10.02
CA ILE A 129 2.92 6.80 -8.63
C ILE A 129 3.75 8.06 -8.45
N ALA A 130 3.15 9.07 -7.84
CA ALA A 130 3.80 10.34 -7.53
C ALA A 130 3.64 10.68 -6.05
N ILE A 131 4.70 11.24 -5.46
CA ILE A 131 4.67 11.79 -4.10
C ILE A 131 4.40 13.28 -4.24
N GLU A 132 3.24 13.72 -3.76
CA GLU A 132 2.77 15.10 -3.82
C GLU A 132 2.76 15.71 -2.42
N GLU A 133 2.87 17.03 -2.33
CA GLU A 133 2.70 17.72 -1.05
C GLU A 133 1.26 17.59 -0.55
N GLY A 134 1.11 17.22 0.71
CA GLY A 134 -0.16 17.10 1.38
C GLY A 134 -0.61 18.43 1.99
N CYS A 135 -1.90 18.72 1.91
CA CYS A 135 -2.48 19.87 2.60
C CYS A 135 -2.65 19.58 4.11
N ARG A 136 -2.28 20.54 4.98
CA ARG A 136 -2.48 20.50 6.45
C ARG A 136 -3.90 20.14 6.91
N ARG A 137 -4.93 20.29 6.06
CA ARG A 137 -6.33 19.93 6.37
C ARG A 137 -6.57 18.43 6.60
N TYR A 138 -5.60 17.57 6.30
CA TYR A 138 -5.71 16.11 6.49
C TYR A 138 -5.19 15.62 7.85
N ALA A 139 -4.90 16.52 8.81
CA ALA A 139 -4.79 16.11 10.20
C ALA A 139 -6.17 15.59 10.66
N PRO A 140 -6.28 14.38 11.23
CA PRO A 140 -7.56 13.86 11.69
C PRO A 140 -8.15 14.85 12.69
N SER A 141 -9.30 15.44 12.36
CA SER A 141 -10.11 16.12 13.36
C SER A 141 -10.43 15.10 14.43
N ARG A 142 -10.36 15.48 15.72
CA ARG A 142 -10.75 14.64 16.87
C ARG A 142 -12.24 14.23 16.89
N GLY A 143 -12.93 14.32 15.76
CA GLY A 143 -14.29 13.82 15.55
C GLY A 143 -14.52 13.61 14.05
N GLY A 144 -14.93 12.39 13.70
CA GLY A 144 -15.67 12.02 12.49
C GLY A 144 -15.04 12.31 11.12
N LEU A 145 -14.91 11.25 10.31
CA LEU A 145 -14.75 11.30 8.85
C LEU A 145 -16.00 11.90 8.13
N SER A 146 -16.53 13.03 8.59
CA SER A 146 -17.75 13.65 8.03
C SER A 146 -17.47 14.75 7.00
N ARG A 147 -16.21 15.13 6.75
CA ARG A 147 -15.89 16.12 5.71
C ARG A 147 -15.47 15.43 4.43
N ARG A 148 -16.37 15.47 3.44
CA ARG A 148 -16.13 15.02 2.06
C ARG A 148 -14.79 15.56 1.55
N PRO A 149 -13.92 14.71 0.97
CA PRO A 149 -12.64 15.16 0.46
C PRO A 149 -12.82 16.14 -0.72
N PRO A 150 -11.90 17.10 -0.91
CA PRO A 150 -12.05 18.24 -1.84
C PRO A 150 -11.86 17.89 -3.32
N TRP A 151 -12.02 16.62 -3.72
CA TRP A 151 -11.83 16.22 -5.11
C TRP A 151 -12.89 16.86 -6.02
N PRO A 152 -12.52 17.37 -7.21
CA PRO A 152 -13.48 17.85 -8.19
C PRO A 152 -14.51 16.76 -8.49
N ARG A 153 -15.81 17.10 -8.49
CA ARG A 153 -16.94 16.20 -8.80
C ARG A 153 -16.78 15.45 -10.13
N ARG A 154 -15.86 15.90 -11.00
CA ARG A 154 -15.58 15.37 -12.33
C ARG A 154 -15.04 13.93 -12.33
N TRP A 155 -14.39 13.49 -11.26
CA TRP A 155 -13.81 12.13 -11.16
C TRP A 155 -14.85 11.02 -10.90
N TRP A 156 -16.05 11.38 -10.45
CA TRP A 156 -17.11 10.42 -10.10
C TRP A 156 -18.20 10.28 -11.17
N ARG A 157 -18.18 11.10 -12.22
CA ARG A 157 -19.14 11.10 -13.33
C ARG A 157 -18.50 10.61 -14.63
N ARG A 158 -17.99 9.39 -14.62
CA ARG A 158 -17.86 8.56 -15.83
C ARG A 158 -18.16 7.12 -15.43
N ARG A 159 -19.45 6.83 -15.35
CA ARG A 159 -20.00 5.51 -15.68
C ARG A 159 -20.68 5.67 -17.03
#